data_AF-A0A970K4E0-F1
#
_entry.id   AF-A0A970K4E0-F1
#
_cell.length_a   1.000
_cell.length_b   1.000
_cell.length_c   1.000
_cell.angle_alpha   90.00
_cell.angle_beta   90.00
_cell.angle_gamma   90.00
#
_symmetry.space_group_name_H-M   'P 1'
#
loop_
_entity.id
_entity.type
_entity.pdbx_description
1 polymer ?
#
loop_
_entity_poly.entity_id
_entity_poly.type
_entity_poly.pdbx_seq_one_letter_code
_entity_poly.pdbx_strand_id
1 'polypeptide(L)'
;MKHIRKLTRFIVVIMLFASVFTFLNFRKSGFREEFGATTAMALSEREDWDDITDFLDTPYEAIANDNMSVYVTEGGGVYVADKDENILWANISLEDSNAFAGDANLLTSPFFVEYNFQREQNNRIYTLEEAVERNQYKVYLDNDRIITEYILGECGDLFLLPQAIPKQRFEEEILPNLDETDSDYILRRYTLYDSTNIPEQNRQEILELCPGIKNTPIYVLTDGDSVRKRERTAEIIETAGYTHEKYEEDRKITLEKQAEFKETFHISIVYYLDGNDLIVQIPCSEIEFFAENPLVAIGFAQYGSYADSEDEGFYFLPVNSGVIDRVGSDYDSSYKVNLMGTDLVQSMGKDLNADCAPLPVFGMVKNNLGYFAIIEEGAEITTLNLDKAKGASTLYPSFRLLEHSNVAIVTNKQSYVYGKKAYQGDITIRYHFLEKDTANYNYMANYYREYLKEKSVLPSEPEDVDFLVEVVGNITARDTIIGLIPIKAVVPLTTFEQCQE
;
A
#
# COMPACT_ATOMS: atom_id res chain seq x y z
N MET A 1 -9.37 -38.49 60.25
CA MET A 1 -8.47 -38.55 59.06
C MET A 1 -9.18 -38.80 57.73
N LYS A 2 -10.17 -39.72 57.60
CA LYS A 2 -10.89 -39.95 56.33
C LYS A 2 -11.67 -38.72 55.79
N HIS A 3 -12.30 -37.94 56.67
CA HIS A 3 -13.07 -36.75 56.26
C HIS A 3 -12.20 -35.61 55.74
N ILE A 4 -11.01 -35.41 56.31
CA ILE A 4 -10.07 -34.37 55.87
C ILE A 4 -9.57 -34.67 54.46
N ARG A 5 -9.16 -35.92 54.15
CA ARG A 5 -8.75 -36.31 52.79
C ARG A 5 -9.87 -36.16 51.74
N LYS A 6 -11.14 -36.37 52.11
CA LYS A 6 -12.27 -36.13 51.21
C LYS A 6 -12.46 -34.63 50.93
N LEU A 7 -12.32 -33.79 51.96
CA LEU A 7 -12.40 -32.34 51.83
C LEU A 7 -11.26 -31.78 50.97
N THR A 8 -10.02 -32.27 51.13
CA THR A 8 -8.88 -31.82 50.31
C THR A 8 -9.06 -32.21 48.85
N ARG A 9 -9.55 -33.43 48.55
CA ARG A 9 -9.85 -33.83 47.16
C ARG A 9 -10.97 -32.98 46.55
N PHE A 10 -11.98 -32.63 47.33
CA PHE A 10 -13.09 -31.80 46.84
C PHE A 10 -12.63 -30.36 46.53
N ILE A 11 -11.77 -29.79 47.37
CA ILE A 11 -11.19 -28.45 47.14
C ILE A 11 -10.28 -28.45 45.91
N VAL A 12 -9.47 -29.49 45.70
CA VAL A 12 -8.61 -29.61 44.51
C VAL A 12 -9.43 -29.73 43.23
N VAL A 13 -10.53 -30.48 43.25
CA VAL A 13 -11.44 -30.59 42.10
C VAL A 13 -12.14 -29.26 41.82
N ILE A 14 -12.54 -28.51 42.85
CA ILE A 14 -13.13 -27.18 42.68
C ILE A 14 -12.09 -26.19 42.12
N MET A 15 -10.84 -26.21 42.59
CA MET A 15 -9.80 -25.36 42.02
C MET A 15 -9.48 -25.71 40.56
N LEU A 16 -9.47 -27.01 40.21
CA LEU A 16 -9.31 -27.45 38.82
C LEU A 16 -10.50 -27.05 37.95
N PHE A 17 -11.72 -27.15 38.46
CA PHE A 17 -12.91 -26.69 37.75
C PHE A 17 -12.91 -25.17 37.60
N ALA A 18 -12.52 -24.43 38.63
CA ALA A 18 -12.40 -22.98 38.59
C ALA A 18 -11.30 -22.57 37.61
N SER A 19 -10.14 -23.23 37.60
CA SER A 19 -9.05 -22.91 36.66
C SER A 19 -9.46 -23.23 35.21
N VAL A 20 -10.09 -24.39 34.96
CA VAL A 20 -10.60 -24.76 33.63
C VAL A 20 -11.74 -23.83 33.19
N PHE A 21 -12.64 -23.44 34.09
CA PHE A 21 -13.73 -22.49 33.80
C PHE A 21 -13.20 -21.06 33.58
N THR A 22 -12.17 -20.65 34.31
CA THR A 22 -11.49 -19.37 34.10
C THR A 22 -10.73 -19.39 32.78
N PHE A 23 -10.09 -20.50 32.43
CA PHE A 23 -9.37 -20.68 31.16
C PHE A 23 -10.32 -20.76 29.96
N LEU A 24 -11.49 -21.40 30.11
CA LEU A 24 -12.54 -21.44 29.10
C LEU A 24 -13.21 -20.07 28.91
N ASN A 25 -13.36 -19.27 29.97
CA ASN A 25 -13.93 -17.92 29.87
C ASN A 25 -12.90 -16.85 29.47
N PHE A 26 -11.60 -17.03 29.73
CA PHE A 26 -10.53 -16.16 29.21
C PHE A 26 -10.39 -16.23 27.69
N ARG A 27 -11.00 -17.23 27.04
CA ARG A 27 -10.94 -17.42 25.58
C ARG A 27 -12.00 -16.67 24.78
N LYS A 28 -12.90 -15.92 25.43
CA LYS A 28 -13.80 -14.99 24.75
C LYS A 28 -13.32 -13.54 24.96
N SER A 29 -12.12 -13.22 24.49
CA SER A 29 -11.96 -11.83 24.04
C SER A 29 -12.87 -11.72 22.82
N GLY A 30 -13.80 -10.78 22.81
CA GLY A 30 -14.63 -10.49 21.62
C GLY A 30 -13.81 -9.87 20.48
N PHE A 31 -12.48 -10.03 20.51
CA PHE A 31 -11.57 -9.52 19.52
C PHE A 31 -11.66 -10.43 18.29
N ARG A 32 -12.45 -9.97 17.32
CA ARG A 32 -12.44 -10.47 15.96
C ARG A 32 -11.87 -9.37 15.09
N GLU A 33 -10.89 -9.72 14.28
CA GLU A 33 -10.41 -8.88 13.20
C GLU A 33 -11.56 -8.69 12.20
N GLU A 34 -11.69 -7.47 11.71
CA GLU A 34 -12.73 -7.05 10.75
C GLU A 34 -12.08 -6.70 9.40
N PHE A 35 -10.94 -7.31 9.10
CA PHE A 35 -10.22 -7.21 7.83
C PHE A 35 -9.85 -8.63 7.34
N GLY A 36 -9.54 -8.75 6.06
CA GLY A 36 -9.24 -10.03 5.43
C GLY A 36 -10.33 -10.48 4.46
N ALA A 37 -9.98 -10.61 3.19
CA ALA A 37 -10.82 -11.25 2.18
C ALA A 37 -11.06 -12.72 2.54
N THR A 38 -12.24 -13.23 2.17
CA THR A 38 -12.61 -14.64 2.37
C THR A 38 -12.69 -15.44 1.08
N THR A 39 -12.54 -14.75 -0.06
CA THR A 39 -12.62 -15.28 -1.41
C THR A 39 -11.39 -14.82 -2.18
N ALA A 40 -11.11 -15.48 -3.30
CA ALA A 40 -10.11 -15.01 -4.24
C ALA A 40 -10.46 -13.61 -4.75
N MET A 41 -9.42 -12.80 -4.98
CA MET A 41 -9.53 -11.46 -5.55
C MET A 41 -9.44 -11.58 -7.07
N ALA A 42 -10.27 -10.82 -7.77
CA ALA A 42 -10.29 -10.76 -9.23
C ALA A 42 -10.34 -9.31 -9.68
N LEU A 43 -9.77 -9.03 -10.86
CA LEU A 43 -9.92 -7.72 -11.48
C LEU A 43 -11.40 -7.55 -11.81
N SER A 44 -11.95 -6.39 -11.47
CA SER A 44 -13.36 -6.13 -11.74
C SER A 44 -13.62 -6.22 -13.25
N GLU A 45 -14.71 -6.86 -13.66
CA GLU A 45 -15.26 -6.67 -15.00
C GLU A 45 -16.34 -5.59 -14.92
N ARG A 46 -16.13 -4.49 -15.64
CA ARG A 46 -17.00 -3.33 -15.63
C ARG A 46 -17.47 -3.06 -17.06
N GLU A 47 -18.68 -3.51 -17.40
CA GLU A 47 -19.28 -3.25 -18.72
C GLU A 47 -19.58 -1.75 -18.96
N ASP A 48 -19.68 -0.96 -17.89
CA ASP A 48 -20.05 0.45 -17.94
C ASP A 48 -18.86 1.40 -18.15
N TRP A 49 -17.63 0.91 -18.07
CA TRP A 49 -16.40 1.71 -18.17
C TRP A 49 -15.63 1.37 -19.44
N ASP A 50 -14.96 2.37 -20.03
CA ASP A 50 -14.12 2.15 -21.20
C ASP A 50 -12.79 1.52 -20.73
N ASP A 51 -12.61 0.21 -20.92
CA ASP A 51 -11.34 -0.48 -20.69
C ASP A 51 -10.34 -0.07 -21.77
N ILE A 52 -9.30 0.67 -21.38
CA ILE A 52 -8.27 1.17 -22.28
C ILE A 52 -6.97 0.37 -22.21
N THR A 53 -6.92 -0.72 -21.43
CA THR A 53 -5.69 -1.47 -21.13
C THR A 53 -4.94 -1.91 -22.37
N ASP A 54 -5.66 -2.37 -23.40
CA ASP A 54 -5.08 -2.84 -24.67
C ASP A 54 -4.58 -1.71 -25.60
N PHE A 55 -4.83 -0.44 -25.27
CA PHE A 55 -4.40 0.72 -26.07
C PHE A 55 -3.17 1.44 -25.49
N LEU A 56 -2.51 0.85 -24.49
CA LEU A 56 -1.39 1.46 -23.76
C LEU A 56 -0.01 1.15 -24.34
N ASP A 57 0.07 0.58 -25.56
CA ASP A 57 1.33 0.35 -26.31
C ASP A 57 2.16 1.64 -26.48
N THR A 58 1.49 2.79 -26.48
CA THR A 58 2.07 4.13 -26.42
C THR A 58 1.31 4.95 -25.39
N PRO A 59 1.91 6.01 -24.81
CA PRO A 59 1.20 6.88 -23.88
C PRO A 59 -0.16 7.35 -24.43
N TYR A 60 -1.23 7.02 -23.71
CA TYR A 60 -2.60 7.33 -24.07
C TYR A 60 -3.04 8.63 -23.38
N GLU A 61 -3.45 9.63 -24.16
CA GLU A 61 -3.99 10.89 -23.63
C GLU A 61 -5.43 10.64 -23.11
N ALA A 62 -5.58 10.49 -21.80
CA ALA A 62 -6.83 10.07 -21.19
C ALA A 62 -7.72 11.25 -20.75
N ILE A 63 -7.12 12.34 -20.28
CA ILE A 63 -7.83 13.55 -19.87
C ILE A 63 -7.06 14.76 -20.41
N ALA A 64 -7.75 15.75 -20.98
CA ALA A 64 -7.11 16.97 -21.45
C ALA A 64 -7.97 18.20 -21.12
N ASN A 65 -7.32 19.30 -20.78
CA ASN A 65 -7.97 20.60 -20.60
C ASN A 65 -7.20 21.72 -21.32
N ASP A 66 -7.60 22.97 -21.10
CA ASP A 66 -6.97 24.14 -21.73
C ASP A 66 -5.53 24.41 -21.28
N ASN A 67 -4.94 23.68 -20.34
CA ASN A 67 -3.60 23.95 -19.79
C ASN A 67 -2.69 22.72 -19.79
N MET A 68 -3.24 21.51 -19.67
CA MET A 68 -2.48 20.28 -19.49
C MET A 68 -3.23 19.06 -20.02
N SER A 69 -2.48 17.97 -20.18
CA SER A 69 -2.98 16.66 -20.52
C SER A 69 -2.47 15.61 -19.53
N VAL A 70 -3.32 14.66 -19.17
CA VAL A 70 -3.02 13.52 -18.32
C VAL A 70 -2.92 12.27 -19.20
N TYR A 71 -1.77 11.63 -19.14
CA TYR A 71 -1.43 10.47 -19.94
C TYR A 71 -1.36 9.22 -19.07
N VAL A 72 -1.72 8.09 -19.67
CA VAL A 72 -1.55 6.75 -19.10
C VAL A 72 -0.56 5.97 -19.94
N THR A 73 0.38 5.27 -19.30
CA THR A 73 1.36 4.39 -19.96
C THR A 73 1.05 2.92 -19.68
N GLU A 74 1.72 2.02 -20.40
CA GLU A 74 1.77 0.61 -20.04
C GLU A 74 2.10 0.42 -18.54
N GLY A 75 1.44 -0.55 -17.91
CA GLY A 75 1.52 -0.79 -16.47
C GLY A 75 0.68 0.14 -15.60
N GLY A 76 -0.13 1.01 -16.22
CA GLY A 76 -0.97 2.00 -15.52
C GLY A 76 -0.16 3.11 -14.85
N GLY A 77 1.03 3.40 -15.38
CA GLY A 77 1.74 4.65 -15.07
C GLY A 77 0.91 5.85 -15.52
N VAL A 78 0.94 6.93 -14.75
CA VAL A 78 0.18 8.16 -15.03
C VAL A 78 1.13 9.35 -14.88
N TYR A 79 1.10 10.25 -15.86
CA TYR A 79 1.84 11.51 -15.81
C TYR A 79 1.01 12.65 -16.37
N VAL A 80 1.36 13.88 -15.96
CA VAL A 80 0.75 15.11 -16.44
C VAL A 80 1.79 15.93 -17.17
N ALA A 81 1.44 16.43 -18.35
CA ALA A 81 2.27 17.32 -19.14
C ALA A 81 1.55 18.64 -19.45
N ASP A 82 2.31 19.72 -19.55
CA ASP A 82 1.81 20.99 -20.09
C ASP A 82 1.65 20.94 -21.63
N LYS A 83 1.19 22.04 -22.22
CA LYS A 83 1.04 22.16 -23.69
C LYS A 83 2.32 22.09 -24.50
N ASP A 84 3.46 22.38 -23.85
CA ASP A 84 4.78 22.32 -24.45
C ASP A 84 5.42 20.92 -24.23
N GLU A 85 4.63 19.94 -23.77
CA GLU A 85 5.01 18.56 -23.44
C GLU A 85 6.01 18.46 -22.27
N ASN A 86 6.13 19.50 -21.43
CA ASN A 86 6.93 19.42 -20.22
C ASN A 86 6.19 18.63 -19.14
N ILE A 87 6.88 17.69 -18.51
CA ILE A 87 6.31 16.86 -17.45
C ILE A 87 6.19 17.68 -16.15
N LEU A 88 4.96 17.80 -15.65
CA LEU A 88 4.64 18.50 -14.42
C LEU A 88 4.61 17.55 -13.21
N TRP A 89 4.21 16.30 -13.43
CA TRP A 89 4.11 15.26 -12.41
C TRP A 89 4.02 13.87 -13.03
N ALA A 90 4.47 12.85 -12.30
CA ALA A 90 4.28 11.45 -12.63
C ALA A 90 4.18 10.59 -11.36
N ASN A 91 3.54 9.42 -11.44
CA ASN A 91 3.61 8.38 -10.40
C ASN A 91 4.73 7.36 -10.65
N ILE A 92 5.37 7.41 -11.81
CA ILE A 92 6.51 6.59 -12.22
C ILE A 92 7.69 7.50 -12.56
N SER A 93 8.91 6.96 -12.56
CA SER A 93 10.02 7.68 -13.18
C SER A 93 9.90 7.61 -14.70
N LEU A 94 10.25 8.70 -15.36
CA LEU A 94 10.37 8.79 -16.82
C LEU A 94 11.84 8.72 -17.28
N GLU A 95 12.77 8.51 -16.33
CA GLU A 95 14.19 8.34 -16.61
C GLU A 95 14.52 6.87 -16.88
N ASP A 96 15.37 6.61 -17.88
CA ASP A 96 15.80 5.25 -18.26
C ASP A 96 16.82 4.63 -17.29
N SER A 97 17.32 5.40 -16.31
CA SER A 97 18.35 4.95 -15.38
C SER A 97 18.09 5.39 -13.95
N ASN A 98 18.49 4.55 -13.00
CA ASN A 98 18.28 4.76 -11.57
C ASN A 98 19.59 4.63 -10.79
N ALA A 99 19.87 5.58 -9.90
CA ALA A 99 20.97 5.46 -8.95
C ALA A 99 20.58 4.70 -7.66
N PHE A 100 19.30 4.51 -7.38
CA PHE A 100 18.83 3.63 -6.30
C PHE A 100 19.10 2.17 -6.70
N ALA A 101 20.07 1.55 -6.04
CA ALA A 101 20.45 0.15 -6.29
C ALA A 101 19.25 -0.79 -6.05
N GLY A 102 18.81 -1.43 -7.13
CA GLY A 102 17.59 -2.22 -7.28
C GLY A 102 17.28 -2.25 -8.78
N ASP A 103 16.57 -3.26 -9.27
CA ASP A 103 16.32 -3.42 -10.70
C ASP A 103 15.82 -2.10 -11.31
N ALA A 104 16.50 -1.58 -12.35
CA ALA A 104 16.15 -0.29 -12.96
C ALA A 104 14.69 -0.27 -13.42
N ASN A 105 14.13 -1.45 -13.68
CA ASN A 105 12.75 -1.67 -14.02
C ASN A 105 11.78 -1.22 -12.90
N LEU A 106 12.15 -1.26 -11.62
CA LEU A 106 11.26 -0.85 -10.50
C LEU A 106 10.85 0.64 -10.53
N LEU A 107 11.54 1.45 -11.32
CA LEU A 107 11.21 2.86 -11.56
C LEU A 107 9.82 3.08 -12.16
N THR A 108 9.29 2.12 -12.90
CA THR A 108 7.99 2.21 -13.56
C THR A 108 6.86 1.66 -12.72
N SER A 109 7.07 1.46 -11.42
CA SER A 109 6.01 1.04 -10.49
C SER A 109 5.26 2.25 -9.90
N PRO A 110 3.96 2.45 -10.21
CA PRO A 110 3.15 3.51 -9.61
C PRO A 110 3.14 3.52 -8.07
N PHE A 111 3.21 2.34 -7.46
CA PHE A 111 3.28 2.18 -6.01
C PHE A 111 3.95 0.86 -5.61
N PHE A 112 4.25 0.75 -4.32
CA PHE A 112 4.60 -0.51 -3.68
C PHE A 112 3.69 -0.78 -2.50
N VAL A 113 3.61 -2.04 -2.09
CA VAL A 113 2.93 -2.44 -0.86
C VAL A 113 3.90 -3.08 0.11
N GLU A 114 3.70 -2.79 1.40
CA GLU A 114 4.35 -3.49 2.50
C GLU A 114 3.32 -4.36 3.21
N TYR A 115 3.65 -5.62 3.41
CA TYR A 115 2.78 -6.58 4.09
C TYR A 115 3.60 -7.50 4.99
N ASN A 116 2.93 -8.15 5.93
CA ASN A 116 3.58 -9.11 6.81
C ASN A 116 3.25 -10.55 6.40
N PHE A 117 4.18 -11.20 5.70
CA PHE A 117 4.05 -12.58 5.28
C PHE A 117 3.88 -13.53 6.46
N GLN A 118 2.77 -14.26 6.45
CA GLN A 118 2.31 -15.16 7.52
C GLN A 118 2.32 -14.51 8.91
N ARG A 119 2.22 -13.17 8.97
CA ARG A 119 2.36 -12.37 10.19
C ARG A 119 3.70 -12.54 10.91
N GLU A 120 4.76 -12.91 10.19
CA GLU A 120 6.09 -13.12 10.77
C GLU A 120 7.16 -12.24 10.12
N GLN A 121 7.12 -12.06 8.79
CA GLN A 121 8.17 -11.37 8.03
C GLN A 121 7.60 -10.17 7.29
N ASN A 122 8.22 -9.01 7.42
CA ASN A 122 7.84 -7.84 6.62
C ASN A 122 8.43 -8.01 5.22
N ASN A 123 7.57 -7.92 4.21
CA ASN A 123 7.91 -7.96 2.80
C ASN A 123 7.44 -6.67 2.13
N ARG A 124 8.14 -6.29 1.08
CA ARG A 124 7.76 -5.22 0.17
C ARG A 124 7.75 -5.76 -1.24
N ILE A 125 6.68 -5.45 -1.98
CA ILE A 125 6.53 -5.83 -3.38
C ILE A 125 6.05 -4.63 -4.20
N TYR A 126 6.38 -4.63 -5.49
CA TYR A 126 6.15 -3.51 -6.41
C TYR A 126 5.15 -3.90 -7.48
N THR A 127 4.38 -2.93 -7.98
CA THR A 127 3.37 -3.17 -9.01
C THR A 127 3.96 -3.72 -10.31
N LEU A 128 5.17 -3.33 -10.71
CA LEU A 128 5.76 -3.84 -11.95
C LEU A 128 5.91 -5.37 -11.91
N GLU A 129 6.66 -5.89 -10.94
CA GLU A 129 6.98 -7.32 -10.82
C GLU A 129 5.73 -8.16 -10.48
N GLU A 130 4.84 -7.62 -9.62
CA GLU A 130 3.73 -8.39 -9.08
C GLU A 130 2.40 -8.22 -9.82
N ALA A 131 2.27 -7.21 -10.67
CA ALA A 131 1.05 -6.99 -11.43
C ALA A 131 1.33 -6.83 -12.93
N VAL A 132 2.18 -5.88 -13.33
CA VAL A 132 2.36 -5.52 -14.75
C VAL A 132 3.03 -6.63 -15.55
N GLU A 133 4.18 -7.15 -15.11
CA GLU A 133 4.87 -8.26 -15.78
C GLU A 133 4.01 -9.54 -15.82
N ARG A 134 3.04 -9.64 -14.90
CA ARG A 134 2.08 -10.74 -14.82
C ARG A 134 0.82 -10.48 -15.64
N ASN A 135 0.63 -9.30 -16.23
CA ASN A 135 -0.62 -8.85 -16.87
C ASN A 135 -1.83 -8.92 -15.93
N GLN A 136 -1.66 -8.47 -14.69
CA GLN A 136 -2.67 -8.45 -13.63
C GLN A 136 -3.05 -7.01 -13.25
N TYR A 137 -3.33 -6.19 -14.25
CA TYR A 137 -3.83 -4.84 -14.06
C TYR A 137 -4.82 -4.47 -15.17
N LYS A 138 -5.71 -3.53 -14.87
CA LYS A 138 -6.60 -2.90 -15.85
C LYS A 138 -6.59 -1.39 -15.66
N VAL A 139 -6.82 -0.69 -16.76
CA VAL A 139 -7.04 0.75 -16.75
C VAL A 139 -8.37 1.08 -17.41
N TYR A 140 -9.20 1.79 -16.68
CA TYR A 140 -10.51 2.23 -17.12
C TYR A 140 -10.57 3.74 -17.25
N LEU A 141 -11.39 4.21 -18.19
CA LEU A 141 -11.82 5.59 -18.31
C LEU A 141 -13.32 5.68 -18.04
N ASP A 142 -13.71 6.55 -17.11
CA ASP A 142 -15.12 6.83 -16.80
C ASP A 142 -15.30 8.31 -16.43
N ASN A 143 -16.10 9.05 -17.21
CA ASN A 143 -16.46 10.44 -16.92
C ASN A 143 -15.25 11.34 -16.55
N ASP A 144 -14.21 11.36 -17.39
CA ASP A 144 -12.94 12.08 -17.16
C ASP A 144 -12.20 11.66 -15.88
N ARG A 145 -12.35 10.39 -15.48
CA ARG A 145 -11.60 9.74 -14.41
C ARG A 145 -10.85 8.55 -14.97
N ILE A 146 -9.56 8.47 -14.66
CA ILE A 146 -8.74 7.29 -14.93
C ILE A 146 -8.77 6.43 -13.68
N ILE A 147 -9.11 5.15 -13.82
CA ILE A 147 -9.10 4.18 -12.72
C ILE A 147 -8.10 3.10 -13.08
N THR A 148 -7.04 2.97 -12.28
CA THR A 148 -6.08 1.86 -12.41
C THR A 148 -6.38 0.83 -11.33
N GLU A 149 -6.52 -0.43 -11.73
CA GLU A 149 -6.84 -1.55 -10.86
C GLU A 149 -5.74 -2.61 -10.96
N TYR A 150 -5.24 -3.10 -9.83
CA TYR A 150 -4.12 -4.03 -9.78
C TYR A 150 -4.43 -5.22 -8.89
N ILE A 151 -3.94 -6.39 -9.31
CA ILE A 151 -3.72 -7.54 -8.43
C ILE A 151 -2.22 -7.77 -8.30
N LEU A 152 -1.70 -7.59 -7.09
CA LEU A 152 -0.32 -7.89 -6.75
C LEU A 152 -0.25 -9.28 -6.11
N GLY A 153 0.70 -10.09 -6.56
CA GLY A 153 0.93 -11.47 -6.11
C GLY A 153 0.41 -12.48 -7.11
N GLU A 154 0.13 -13.70 -6.66
CA GLU A 154 -0.52 -14.68 -7.52
C GLU A 154 -2.03 -14.45 -7.53
N CYS A 155 -2.61 -14.29 -8.71
CA CYS A 155 -4.05 -14.20 -8.77
C CYS A 155 -4.71 -15.53 -8.44
N GLY A 156 -5.56 -15.50 -7.42
CA GLY A 156 -6.53 -16.56 -7.19
C GLY A 156 -7.72 -16.41 -8.10
N ASP A 157 -8.10 -17.52 -8.76
CA ASP A 157 -9.33 -17.69 -9.53
C ASP A 157 -9.89 -16.40 -10.17
N LEU A 158 -9.05 -15.67 -10.92
CA LEU A 158 -9.46 -14.51 -11.73
C LEU A 158 -10.52 -14.91 -12.78
N PHE A 159 -10.57 -16.20 -13.11
CA PHE A 159 -11.43 -16.80 -14.11
C PHE A 159 -11.82 -18.22 -13.68
N LEU A 160 -12.89 -18.80 -14.25
CA LEU A 160 -13.29 -20.19 -13.97
C LEU A 160 -12.30 -21.20 -14.59
N LEU A 161 -11.12 -21.36 -14.00
CA LEU A 161 -10.04 -22.20 -14.52
C LEU A 161 -9.70 -23.37 -13.58
N PRO A 162 -10.24 -24.58 -13.81
CA PRO A 162 -9.92 -25.76 -13.01
C PRO A 162 -8.47 -26.21 -13.20
N GLN A 163 -7.77 -26.51 -12.10
CA GLN A 163 -6.44 -27.15 -12.18
C GLN A 163 -6.54 -28.57 -12.72
N ALA A 164 -7.68 -29.25 -12.51
CA ALA A 164 -7.95 -30.49 -13.19
C ALA A 164 -9.41 -30.70 -13.59
N ILE A 165 -9.58 -31.33 -14.76
CA ILE A 165 -10.88 -31.68 -15.33
C ILE A 165 -10.93 -33.20 -15.55
N PRO A 166 -11.98 -33.91 -15.09
CA PRO A 166 -12.16 -35.33 -15.39
C PRO A 166 -12.14 -35.58 -16.89
N LYS A 167 -11.45 -36.66 -17.31
CA LYS A 167 -11.31 -37.02 -18.74
C LYS A 167 -12.64 -36.98 -19.48
N GLN A 168 -13.68 -37.54 -18.87
CA GLN A 168 -15.00 -37.62 -19.48
C GLN A 168 -15.54 -36.24 -19.85
N ARG A 169 -15.50 -35.27 -18.92
CA ARG A 169 -16.03 -33.92 -19.20
C ARG A 169 -15.17 -33.17 -20.22
N PHE A 170 -13.85 -33.30 -20.10
CA PHE A 170 -12.93 -32.67 -21.05
C PHE A 170 -13.20 -33.12 -22.49
N GLU A 171 -13.32 -34.44 -22.70
CA GLU A 171 -13.48 -35.01 -24.04
C GLU A 171 -14.93 -34.99 -24.57
N GLU A 172 -15.94 -35.09 -23.71
CA GLU A 172 -17.35 -35.24 -24.12
C GLU A 172 -18.16 -33.94 -24.04
N GLU A 173 -17.75 -32.97 -23.22
CA GLU A 173 -18.50 -31.72 -23.04
C GLU A 173 -17.71 -30.47 -23.44
N ILE A 174 -16.39 -30.41 -23.19
CA ILE A 174 -15.58 -29.22 -23.49
C ILE A 174 -15.12 -29.24 -24.95
N LEU A 175 -14.27 -30.20 -25.34
CA LEU A 175 -13.70 -30.24 -26.69
C LEU A 175 -14.73 -30.22 -27.84
N PRO A 176 -15.90 -30.91 -27.75
CA PRO A 176 -16.88 -30.90 -28.84
C PRO A 176 -17.57 -29.55 -29.08
N ASN A 177 -17.54 -28.65 -28.09
CA ASN A 177 -18.16 -27.33 -28.18
C ASN A 177 -17.18 -26.23 -28.62
N LEU A 178 -15.93 -26.59 -28.93
CA LEU A 178 -14.88 -25.66 -29.36
C LEU A 178 -14.63 -25.73 -30.86
N ASP A 179 -14.14 -24.63 -31.43
CA ASP A 179 -13.59 -24.66 -32.78
C ASP A 179 -12.19 -25.31 -32.82
N GLU A 180 -11.66 -25.55 -34.02
CA GLU A 180 -10.37 -26.23 -34.20
C GLU A 180 -9.20 -25.44 -33.57
N THR A 181 -9.27 -24.10 -33.57
CA THR A 181 -8.21 -23.24 -33.02
C THR A 181 -8.19 -23.30 -31.50
N ASP A 182 -9.36 -23.19 -30.89
CA ASP A 182 -9.53 -23.21 -29.43
C ASP A 182 -9.31 -24.61 -28.86
N SER A 183 -9.73 -25.66 -29.57
CA SER A 183 -9.44 -27.05 -29.21
C SER A 183 -7.93 -27.33 -29.20
N ASP A 184 -7.20 -26.90 -30.24
CA ASP A 184 -5.74 -27.03 -30.30
C ASP A 184 -5.04 -26.22 -29.20
N TYR A 185 -5.57 -25.04 -28.87
CA TYR A 185 -5.05 -24.20 -27.79
C TYR A 185 -5.17 -24.92 -26.45
N ILE A 186 -6.38 -25.37 -26.08
CA ILE A 186 -6.65 -26.03 -24.79
C ILE A 186 -5.88 -27.34 -24.62
N LEU A 187 -5.73 -28.14 -25.69
CA LEU A 187 -4.94 -29.38 -25.66
C LEU A 187 -3.45 -29.15 -25.41
N ARG A 188 -2.93 -27.93 -25.64
CA ARG A 188 -1.56 -27.55 -25.26
C ARG A 188 -1.45 -27.09 -23.80
N ARG A 189 -2.56 -26.66 -23.19
CA ARG A 189 -2.58 -26.19 -21.80
C ARG A 189 -2.75 -27.35 -20.82
N TYR A 190 -3.65 -28.29 -21.15
CA TYR A 190 -3.98 -29.44 -20.33
C TYR A 190 -3.35 -30.74 -20.80
N THR A 191 -2.73 -31.48 -19.88
CA THR A 191 -2.14 -32.80 -20.14
C THR A 191 -2.93 -33.90 -19.44
N LEU A 192 -3.26 -34.97 -20.16
CA LEU A 192 -3.97 -36.12 -19.59
C LEU A 192 -3.04 -36.98 -18.71
N TYR A 193 -3.37 -37.08 -17.43
CA TYR A 193 -2.71 -37.97 -16.48
C TYR A 193 -3.63 -39.06 -15.95
N ASP A 194 -3.04 -40.21 -15.65
CA ASP A 194 -3.61 -41.36 -14.95
C ASP A 194 -2.59 -41.90 -13.92
N SER A 195 -2.97 -42.95 -13.19
CA SER A 195 -2.09 -43.54 -12.16
C SER A 195 -0.73 -44.07 -12.66
N THR A 196 -0.56 -44.25 -13.97
CA THR A 196 0.59 -44.91 -14.61
C THR A 196 1.51 -43.94 -15.35
N ASN A 197 0.98 -42.82 -15.88
CA ASN A 197 1.71 -41.94 -16.80
C ASN A 197 2.20 -40.61 -16.17
N ILE A 198 2.11 -40.45 -14.85
CA ILE A 198 2.58 -39.23 -14.15
C ILE A 198 4.12 -39.14 -14.22
N PRO A 199 4.70 -38.04 -14.74
CA PRO A 199 6.14 -37.83 -14.81
C PRO A 199 6.79 -37.93 -13.43
N GLU A 200 7.92 -38.65 -13.30
CA GLU A 200 8.59 -38.83 -11.99
C GLU A 200 9.01 -37.51 -11.36
N GLN A 201 9.45 -36.53 -12.16
CA GLN A 201 9.92 -35.22 -11.68
C GLN A 201 8.83 -34.42 -10.95
N ASN A 202 7.58 -34.47 -11.41
CA ASN A 202 6.48 -33.66 -10.88
C ASN A 202 5.40 -34.51 -10.18
N ARG A 203 5.67 -35.82 -9.98
CA ARG A 203 4.70 -36.79 -9.47
C ARG A 203 4.10 -36.39 -8.12
N GLN A 204 4.93 -35.89 -7.22
CA GLN A 204 4.48 -35.54 -5.87
C GLN A 204 3.57 -34.31 -5.89
N GLU A 205 3.98 -33.25 -6.59
CA GLU A 205 3.23 -32.01 -6.75
C GLU A 205 1.85 -32.25 -7.39
N ILE A 206 1.82 -32.98 -8.52
CA ILE A 206 0.57 -33.30 -9.24
C ILE A 206 -0.39 -34.12 -8.36
N LEU A 207 0.12 -35.10 -7.60
CA LEU A 207 -0.70 -35.91 -6.70
C LEU A 207 -1.16 -35.14 -5.45
N GLU A 208 -0.42 -34.11 -5.03
CA GLU A 208 -0.80 -33.23 -3.92
C GLU A 208 -1.87 -32.22 -4.33
N LEU A 209 -1.81 -31.73 -5.57
CA LEU A 209 -2.77 -30.81 -6.17
C LEU A 209 -4.09 -31.50 -6.48
N CYS A 210 -4.04 -32.67 -7.16
CA CYS A 210 -5.22 -33.42 -7.60
C CYS A 210 -5.12 -34.91 -7.25
N PRO A 211 -5.40 -35.32 -5.99
CA PRO A 211 -5.36 -36.72 -5.57
C PRO A 211 -6.29 -37.67 -6.35
N GLY A 212 -7.33 -37.14 -7.00
CA GLY A 212 -8.30 -37.89 -7.79
C GLY A 212 -7.72 -38.66 -8.99
N ILE A 213 -6.51 -38.29 -9.46
CA ILE A 213 -5.77 -39.01 -10.53
C ILE A 213 -5.63 -40.51 -10.24
N LYS A 214 -5.55 -40.87 -8.95
CA LYS A 214 -5.44 -42.28 -8.52
C LYS A 214 -6.67 -43.11 -8.84
N ASN A 215 -7.83 -42.46 -8.96
CA ASN A 215 -9.13 -43.12 -9.13
C ASN A 215 -9.65 -43.01 -10.58
N THR A 216 -9.31 -41.92 -11.28
CA THR A 216 -9.82 -41.61 -12.62
C THR A 216 -8.75 -40.86 -13.42
N PRO A 217 -8.62 -41.08 -14.73
CA PRO A 217 -7.83 -40.21 -15.60
C PRO A 217 -8.40 -38.78 -15.59
N ILE A 218 -7.54 -37.78 -15.48
CA ILE A 218 -7.92 -36.37 -15.49
C ILE A 218 -6.92 -35.56 -16.31
N TYR A 219 -7.41 -34.50 -16.94
CA TYR A 219 -6.59 -33.48 -17.58
C TYR A 219 -6.13 -32.50 -16.52
N VAL A 220 -4.82 -32.31 -16.37
CA VAL A 220 -4.22 -31.34 -15.43
C VAL A 220 -3.66 -30.17 -16.21
N LEU A 221 -3.90 -28.95 -15.73
CA LEU A 221 -3.33 -27.73 -16.30
C LEU A 221 -1.81 -27.74 -16.09
N THR A 222 -1.04 -27.88 -17.18
CA THR A 222 0.43 -28.00 -17.13
C THR A 222 1.17 -26.81 -17.74
N ASP A 223 0.48 -25.97 -18.51
CA ASP A 223 1.08 -24.81 -19.18
C ASP A 223 0.12 -23.61 -19.08
N GLY A 224 0.11 -22.98 -17.90
CA GLY A 224 -0.74 -21.83 -17.53
C GLY A 224 0.00 -20.86 -16.61
N ASP A 225 1.30 -20.69 -16.83
CA ASP A 225 2.24 -19.88 -16.06
C ASP A 225 1.96 -18.36 -16.12
N SER A 226 1.37 -17.85 -17.20
CA SER A 226 0.99 -16.44 -17.32
C SER A 226 -0.53 -16.21 -17.22
N VAL A 227 -0.94 -15.05 -16.69
CA VAL A 227 -2.37 -14.71 -16.54
C VAL A 227 -3.09 -14.66 -17.88
N ARG A 228 -2.49 -14.10 -18.92
CA ARG A 228 -3.06 -14.12 -20.29
C ARG A 228 -3.33 -15.53 -20.80
N LYS A 229 -2.47 -16.51 -20.49
CA LYS A 229 -2.72 -17.92 -20.84
C LYS A 229 -3.90 -18.47 -20.02
N ARG A 230 -3.98 -18.14 -18.73
CA ARG A 230 -5.04 -18.58 -17.83
C ARG A 230 -6.40 -17.98 -18.21
N GLU A 231 -6.45 -16.67 -18.46
CA GLU A 231 -7.59 -15.91 -18.98
C GLU A 231 -8.12 -16.52 -20.26
N ARG A 232 -7.27 -16.61 -21.29
CA ARG A 232 -7.69 -17.18 -22.57
C ARG A 232 -8.17 -18.63 -22.43
N THR A 233 -7.50 -19.43 -21.58
CA THR A 233 -7.94 -20.81 -21.33
C THR A 233 -9.31 -20.84 -20.66
N ALA A 234 -9.55 -19.96 -19.70
CA ALA A 234 -10.80 -19.84 -18.97
C ALA A 234 -11.95 -19.35 -19.87
N GLU A 235 -11.73 -18.32 -20.68
CA GLU A 235 -12.67 -17.85 -21.70
C GLU A 235 -13.12 -19.00 -22.62
N ILE A 236 -12.16 -19.82 -23.08
CA ILE A 236 -12.44 -20.92 -23.99
C ILE A 236 -13.29 -22.00 -23.30
N ILE A 237 -12.94 -22.44 -22.08
CA ILE A 237 -13.75 -23.44 -21.37
C ILE A 237 -15.12 -22.90 -20.97
N GLU A 238 -15.23 -21.63 -20.59
CA GLU A 238 -16.53 -20.98 -20.33
C GLU A 238 -17.39 -20.92 -21.61
N THR A 239 -16.78 -20.55 -22.75
CA THR A 239 -17.45 -20.58 -24.08
C THR A 239 -17.91 -21.98 -24.45
N ALA A 240 -17.19 -23.03 -24.06
CA ALA A 240 -17.60 -24.42 -24.21
C ALA A 240 -18.76 -24.85 -23.29
N GLY A 241 -19.27 -23.95 -22.43
CA GLY A 241 -20.34 -24.20 -21.48
C GLY A 241 -19.88 -24.84 -20.17
N TYR A 242 -18.62 -24.62 -19.79
CA TYR A 242 -18.11 -24.94 -18.45
C TYR A 242 -18.59 -23.87 -17.46
N THR A 243 -19.27 -24.28 -16.39
CA THR A 243 -19.89 -23.37 -15.41
C THR A 243 -19.35 -23.60 -14.01
N HIS A 244 -19.55 -22.65 -13.10
CA HIS A 244 -19.13 -22.79 -11.71
C HIS A 244 -19.75 -24.03 -11.02
N GLU A 245 -20.99 -24.39 -11.36
CA GLU A 245 -21.62 -25.62 -10.86
C GLU A 245 -20.86 -26.87 -11.34
N LYS A 246 -20.44 -26.91 -12.61
CA LYS A 246 -19.63 -27.99 -13.17
C LYS A 246 -18.26 -28.07 -12.49
N TYR A 247 -17.61 -26.93 -12.26
CA TYR A 247 -16.36 -26.86 -11.50
C TYR A 247 -16.48 -27.50 -10.11
N GLU A 248 -17.54 -27.18 -9.36
CA GLU A 248 -17.80 -27.75 -8.03
C GLU A 248 -18.01 -29.28 -8.06
N GLU A 249 -18.61 -29.82 -9.13
CA GLU A 249 -18.75 -31.26 -9.35
C GLU A 249 -17.41 -31.91 -9.66
N ASP A 250 -16.65 -31.32 -10.58
CA ASP A 250 -15.35 -31.84 -11.00
C ASP A 250 -14.35 -31.82 -9.85
N ARG A 251 -14.32 -30.75 -9.05
CA ARG A 251 -13.45 -30.64 -7.89
C ARG A 251 -13.67 -31.80 -6.90
N LYS A 252 -14.91 -32.27 -6.73
CA LYS A 252 -15.20 -33.42 -5.86
C LYS A 252 -14.65 -34.73 -6.43
N ILE A 253 -14.50 -34.81 -7.75
CA ILE A 253 -13.98 -35.99 -8.47
C ILE A 253 -12.45 -35.94 -8.52
N THR A 254 -11.88 -34.80 -8.93
CA THR A 254 -10.43 -34.58 -9.05
C THR A 254 -9.75 -34.43 -7.68
N LEU A 255 -10.55 -34.13 -6.64
CA LEU A 255 -10.08 -33.78 -5.30
C LEU A 255 -9.10 -32.59 -5.34
N GLU A 256 -9.23 -31.75 -6.35
CA GLU A 256 -8.40 -30.57 -6.55
C GLU A 256 -8.41 -29.72 -5.27
N LYS A 257 -7.21 -29.48 -4.73
CA LYS A 257 -7.02 -28.53 -3.64
C LYS A 257 -7.12 -27.13 -4.23
N GLN A 258 -7.92 -26.28 -3.58
CA GLN A 258 -7.86 -24.85 -3.88
C GLN A 258 -6.45 -24.35 -3.64
N ALA A 259 -5.92 -23.63 -4.63
CA ALA A 259 -4.69 -22.92 -4.46
C ALA A 259 -4.91 -21.83 -3.40
N GLU A 260 -4.01 -21.80 -2.42
CA GLU A 260 -4.05 -20.83 -1.34
C GLU A 260 -3.30 -19.58 -1.80
N PHE A 261 -3.99 -18.69 -2.51
CA PHE A 261 -3.46 -17.41 -2.98
C PHE A 261 -3.40 -16.40 -1.84
N LYS A 262 -2.70 -16.73 -0.76
CA LYS A 262 -2.75 -15.94 0.46
C LYS A 262 -1.98 -14.63 0.33
N GLU A 263 -1.04 -14.52 -0.60
CA GLU A 263 -0.17 -13.36 -0.84
C GLU A 263 -0.71 -12.46 -1.95
N THR A 264 -2.04 -12.25 -1.99
CA THR A 264 -2.71 -11.46 -3.02
C THR A 264 -3.25 -10.16 -2.44
N PHE A 265 -3.08 -9.07 -3.18
CA PHE A 265 -3.57 -7.74 -2.83
C PHE A 265 -4.29 -7.12 -4.01
N HIS A 266 -5.48 -6.59 -3.79
CA HIS A 266 -6.27 -5.87 -4.77
C HIS A 266 -6.36 -4.41 -4.39
N ILE A 267 -5.92 -3.53 -5.30
CA ILE A 267 -5.81 -2.08 -5.06
C ILE A 267 -6.26 -1.33 -6.32
N SER A 268 -7.12 -0.33 -6.11
CA SER A 268 -7.52 0.64 -7.12
C SER A 268 -6.99 2.04 -6.80
N ILE A 269 -6.69 2.82 -7.84
CA ILE A 269 -6.34 4.25 -7.72
C ILE A 269 -7.12 5.03 -8.77
N VAL A 270 -7.71 6.15 -8.36
CA VAL A 270 -8.50 7.03 -9.22
C VAL A 270 -7.77 8.35 -9.43
N TYR A 271 -7.70 8.80 -10.68
CA TYR A 271 -7.10 10.07 -11.09
C TYR A 271 -8.13 10.92 -11.82
N TYR A 272 -8.22 12.20 -11.47
CA TYR A 272 -9.09 13.15 -12.18
C TYR A 272 -8.62 14.59 -12.00
N LEU A 273 -9.10 15.50 -12.84
CA LEU A 273 -8.79 16.92 -12.72
C LEU A 273 -9.88 17.65 -11.93
N ASP A 274 -9.46 18.50 -11.00
CA ASP A 274 -10.30 19.49 -10.33
C ASP A 274 -9.75 20.89 -10.66
N GLY A 275 -10.29 21.49 -11.72
CA GLY A 275 -9.74 22.70 -12.31
C GLY A 275 -8.37 22.45 -12.96
N ASN A 276 -7.33 23.06 -12.40
CA ASN A 276 -5.94 22.92 -12.85
C ASN A 276 -5.09 22.04 -11.91
N ASP A 277 -5.74 21.30 -11.02
CA ASP A 277 -5.07 20.37 -10.11
C ASP A 277 -5.38 18.93 -10.53
N LEU A 278 -4.39 18.05 -10.38
CA LEU A 278 -4.61 16.62 -10.42
C LEU A 278 -4.99 16.12 -9.04
N ILE A 279 -6.09 15.37 -8.96
CA ILE A 279 -6.49 14.64 -7.76
C ILE A 279 -6.17 13.16 -7.95
N VAL A 280 -5.49 12.59 -6.96
CA VAL A 280 -5.24 11.16 -6.82
C VAL A 280 -6.01 10.67 -5.60
N GLN A 281 -6.83 9.63 -5.77
CA GLN A 281 -7.63 9.04 -4.70
C GLN A 281 -7.39 7.54 -4.61
N ILE A 282 -7.09 7.05 -3.40
CA ILE A 282 -6.98 5.62 -3.09
C ILE A 282 -8.13 5.25 -2.15
N PRO A 283 -9.20 4.61 -2.65
CA PRO A 283 -10.35 4.24 -1.83
C PRO A 283 -10.01 3.03 -0.94
N CYS A 284 -9.56 3.26 0.30
CA CYS A 284 -9.03 2.17 1.12
C CYS A 284 -10.08 1.16 1.59
N SER A 285 -11.37 1.50 1.50
CA SER A 285 -12.46 0.55 1.72
C SER A 285 -12.57 -0.52 0.63
N GLU A 286 -12.02 -0.28 -0.55
CA GLU A 286 -12.01 -1.22 -1.68
C GLU A 286 -10.75 -2.09 -1.72
N ILE A 287 -9.78 -1.84 -0.84
CA ILE A 287 -8.55 -2.63 -0.80
C ILE A 287 -8.83 -4.01 -0.19
N GLU A 288 -8.54 -5.06 -0.94
CA GLU A 288 -8.67 -6.44 -0.49
C GLU A 288 -7.30 -7.10 -0.26
N PHE A 289 -7.18 -7.84 0.83
CA PHE A 289 -6.00 -8.65 1.17
C PHE A 289 -6.40 -9.77 2.13
N PHE A 290 -5.67 -10.88 2.20
CA PHE A 290 -5.96 -11.97 3.15
C PHE A 290 -5.41 -11.70 4.55
N ALA A 291 -6.13 -12.14 5.59
CA ALA A 291 -5.74 -11.91 6.99
C ALA A 291 -4.43 -12.61 7.38
N GLU A 292 -4.01 -13.65 6.65
CA GLU A 292 -2.73 -14.35 6.82
C GLU A 292 -1.54 -13.50 6.42
N ASN A 293 -1.72 -12.59 5.45
CA ASN A 293 -0.71 -11.69 4.94
C ASN A 293 -1.21 -10.23 5.01
N PRO A 294 -1.34 -9.65 6.21
CA PRO A 294 -1.95 -8.34 6.36
C PRO A 294 -1.16 -7.26 5.63
N LEU A 295 -1.86 -6.47 4.82
CA LEU A 295 -1.33 -5.25 4.19
C LEU A 295 -1.11 -4.17 5.26
N VAL A 296 0.14 -3.72 5.39
CA VAL A 296 0.56 -2.77 6.43
C VAL A 296 0.59 -1.35 5.88
N ALA A 297 1.16 -1.15 4.70
CA ALA A 297 1.32 0.18 4.11
C ALA A 297 1.35 0.16 2.58
N ILE A 298 1.03 1.30 1.98
CA ILE A 298 1.20 1.58 0.56
C ILE A 298 2.17 2.75 0.42
N GLY A 299 3.24 2.61 -0.37
CA GLY A 299 4.09 3.73 -0.78
C GLY A 299 3.73 4.16 -2.19
N PHE A 300 3.27 5.40 -2.35
CA PHE A 300 2.74 5.90 -3.61
C PHE A 300 3.75 6.78 -4.34
N ALA A 301 3.86 6.63 -5.65
CA ALA A 301 4.71 7.44 -6.53
C ALA A 301 6.17 7.55 -6.06
N GLN A 302 6.75 6.45 -5.55
CA GLN A 302 8.09 6.45 -4.93
C GLN A 302 9.15 7.10 -5.82
N TYR A 303 9.09 6.84 -7.13
CA TYR A 303 10.04 7.35 -8.11
C TYR A 303 9.45 8.46 -9.01
N GLY A 304 8.20 8.85 -8.79
CA GLY A 304 7.56 9.94 -9.54
C GLY A 304 8.21 11.31 -9.31
N SER A 305 8.92 11.47 -8.20
CA SER A 305 9.69 12.68 -7.88
C SER A 305 11.19 12.54 -8.19
N TYR A 306 11.62 11.49 -8.90
CA TYR A 306 13.04 11.20 -9.07
C TYR A 306 13.80 12.41 -9.64
N ALA A 307 14.94 12.71 -9.01
CA ALA A 307 15.85 13.75 -9.45
C ALA A 307 17.29 13.28 -9.28
N ASP A 308 18.10 13.50 -10.32
CA ASP A 308 19.51 13.14 -10.31
C ASP A 308 20.39 14.26 -9.72
N SER A 309 21.70 14.08 -9.73
CA SER A 309 22.64 15.09 -9.20
C SER A 309 22.86 16.31 -10.10
N GLU A 310 22.51 16.21 -11.39
CA GLU A 310 22.60 17.28 -12.39
C GLU A 310 21.38 18.22 -12.33
N ASP A 311 20.23 17.69 -11.88
CA ASP A 311 19.01 18.46 -11.66
C ASP A 311 19.17 19.60 -10.64
N GLU A 312 18.51 20.73 -10.91
CA GLU A 312 18.46 21.88 -10.01
C GLU A 312 17.08 22.02 -9.35
N GLY A 313 17.05 22.34 -8.05
CA GLY A 313 15.80 22.60 -7.33
C GLY A 313 15.80 22.05 -5.90
N PHE A 314 14.60 21.79 -5.37
CA PHE A 314 14.42 21.38 -3.99
C PHE A 314 13.15 20.55 -3.77
N TYR A 315 13.19 19.67 -2.78
CA TYR A 315 12.02 19.13 -2.10
C TYR A 315 11.57 20.07 -0.98
N PHE A 316 10.26 20.19 -0.82
CA PHE A 316 9.64 20.91 0.29
C PHE A 316 9.04 19.91 1.29
N LEU A 317 9.45 20.04 2.55
CA LEU A 317 8.88 19.29 3.67
C LEU A 317 8.31 20.25 4.73
N PRO A 318 7.12 19.96 5.29
CA PRO A 318 6.46 20.81 6.28
C PRO A 318 7.02 20.56 7.69
N VAL A 319 8.32 20.29 7.83
CA VAL A 319 8.94 19.96 9.12
C VAL A 319 9.13 21.22 9.94
N ASN A 320 8.56 21.26 11.13
CA ASN A 320 8.55 22.37 12.08
C ASN A 320 8.04 23.66 11.40
N SER A 321 8.91 24.66 11.18
CA SER A 321 8.57 25.90 10.46
C SER A 321 8.73 25.81 8.94
N GLY A 322 9.05 24.63 8.41
CA GLY A 322 9.29 24.36 7.00
C GLY A 322 10.77 24.10 6.70
N VAL A 323 11.03 23.13 5.81
CA VAL A 323 12.36 22.75 5.32
C VAL A 323 12.32 22.65 3.80
N ILE A 324 13.36 23.17 3.15
CA ILE A 324 13.69 22.83 1.77
C ILE A 324 14.99 22.03 1.75
N ASP A 325 15.01 20.97 0.94
CA ASP A 325 16.17 20.09 0.80
C ASP A 325 16.50 19.95 -0.69
N ARG A 326 17.79 20.00 -1.07
CA ARG A 326 18.20 20.01 -2.47
C ARG A 326 17.86 18.68 -3.15
N VAL A 327 17.38 18.75 -4.40
CA VAL A 327 17.28 17.57 -5.27
C VAL A 327 18.67 17.02 -5.64
N GLY A 328 18.71 15.73 -6.00
CA GLY A 328 19.95 14.95 -6.12
C GLY A 328 20.69 14.74 -4.78
N SER A 329 21.71 13.88 -4.79
CA SER A 329 22.57 13.67 -3.62
C SER A 329 23.92 13.07 -4.01
N ASP A 330 24.96 13.33 -3.22
CA ASP A 330 26.28 12.67 -3.34
C ASP A 330 26.49 11.58 -2.28
N TYR A 331 25.46 11.28 -1.48
CA TYR A 331 25.50 10.34 -0.38
C TYR A 331 24.17 9.63 -0.19
N ASP A 332 24.23 8.47 0.47
CA ASP A 332 23.06 7.68 0.79
C ASP A 332 22.48 8.17 2.13
N SER A 333 21.17 8.42 2.16
CA SER A 333 20.44 8.73 3.39
C SER A 333 18.95 8.46 3.22
N SER A 334 18.27 8.16 4.33
CA SER A 334 16.80 8.08 4.36
C SER A 334 16.31 8.90 5.54
N TYR A 335 15.37 9.79 5.28
CA TYR A 335 14.69 10.61 6.28
C TYR A 335 13.19 10.37 6.19
N LYS A 336 12.54 10.17 7.34
CA LYS A 336 11.11 9.88 7.43
C LYS A 336 10.45 10.78 8.45
N VAL A 337 9.32 11.36 8.10
CA VAL A 337 8.53 12.18 9.03
C VAL A 337 7.04 11.86 8.89
N ASN A 338 6.40 11.59 10.02
CA ASN A 338 4.95 11.40 10.07
C ASN A 338 4.27 12.77 9.96
N LEU A 339 3.33 12.88 9.03
CA LEU A 339 2.40 14.00 9.03
C LEU A 339 1.49 13.90 10.26
N MET A 340 1.12 15.05 10.81
CA MET A 340 0.32 15.16 12.05
C MET A 340 1.01 14.62 13.32
N GLY A 341 2.29 14.23 13.22
CA GLY A 341 3.09 13.72 14.34
C GLY A 341 2.97 12.21 14.57
N THR A 342 3.54 11.75 15.67
CA THR A 342 3.53 10.31 16.02
C THR A 342 2.32 9.94 16.85
N ASP A 343 1.81 8.73 16.67
CA ASP A 343 0.81 8.15 17.57
C ASP A 343 1.39 8.05 19.00
N LEU A 344 0.78 8.79 19.93
CA LEU A 344 1.21 8.89 21.32
C LEU A 344 1.14 7.55 22.07
N VAL A 345 0.30 6.62 21.61
CA VAL A 345 0.22 5.27 22.19
C VAL A 345 1.46 4.45 21.81
N GLN A 346 2.02 4.68 20.62
CA GLN A 346 3.23 4.01 20.14
C GLN A 346 4.52 4.69 20.60
N SER A 347 4.46 5.98 20.94
CA SER A 347 5.63 6.77 21.35
C SER A 347 5.86 6.82 22.86
N MET A 348 5.06 6.11 23.68
CA MET A 348 5.27 6.04 25.13
C MET A 348 6.70 5.60 25.48
N GLY A 349 7.54 6.56 25.89
CA GLY A 349 8.95 6.35 26.24
C GLY A 349 9.98 6.80 25.20
N LYS A 350 9.57 7.38 24.05
CA LYS A 350 10.46 8.02 23.07
C LYS A 350 10.50 9.55 23.26
N ASP A 351 11.60 10.16 22.82
CA ASP A 351 11.93 11.57 23.01
C ASP A 351 10.81 12.52 22.60
N LEU A 352 10.49 13.48 23.47
CA LEU A 352 9.52 14.57 23.26
C LEU A 352 9.99 15.61 22.21
N ASN A 353 11.17 15.43 21.62
CA ASN A 353 11.80 16.34 20.64
C ASN A 353 11.77 15.77 19.21
N ALA A 354 10.80 14.91 18.86
CA ALA A 354 10.66 14.43 17.50
C ALA A 354 10.26 15.58 16.56
N ASP A 355 10.80 15.59 15.34
CA ASP A 355 10.36 16.48 14.27
C ASP A 355 8.85 16.38 14.08
N CYS A 356 8.18 17.54 14.02
CA CYS A 356 6.75 17.63 13.80
C CYS A 356 6.49 18.10 12.37
N ALA A 357 5.62 17.43 11.63
CA ALA A 357 5.12 17.89 10.34
C ALA A 357 3.63 18.21 10.46
N PRO A 358 3.25 19.43 10.93
CA PRO A 358 1.88 19.75 11.29
C PRO A 358 0.98 20.11 10.10
N LEU A 359 1.55 20.32 8.91
CA LEU A 359 0.79 20.66 7.72
C LEU A 359 0.77 19.47 6.76
N PRO A 360 -0.39 19.08 6.21
CA PRO A 360 -0.54 17.92 5.33
C PRO A 360 -0.12 18.24 3.89
N VAL A 361 1.10 18.75 3.71
CA VAL A 361 1.59 19.26 2.42
C VAL A 361 3.02 18.82 2.16
N PHE A 362 3.40 18.70 0.90
CA PHE A 362 4.77 18.47 0.46
C PHE A 362 4.93 18.96 -0.98
N GLY A 363 6.12 18.90 -1.56
CA GLY A 363 6.27 19.25 -2.97
C GLY A 363 7.70 19.14 -3.47
N MET A 364 7.87 19.44 -4.74
CA MET A 364 9.19 19.56 -5.34
C MET A 364 9.22 20.68 -6.37
N VAL A 365 10.41 21.21 -6.58
CA VAL A 365 10.79 21.96 -7.78
C VAL A 365 12.02 21.28 -8.36
N LYS A 366 11.98 20.99 -9.66
CA LYS A 366 13.03 20.39 -10.47
C LYS A 366 13.10 21.14 -11.80
N ASN A 367 14.24 21.76 -12.11
CA ASN A 367 14.49 22.48 -13.36
C ASN A 367 13.42 23.54 -13.71
N ASN A 368 12.98 24.32 -12.72
CA ASN A 368 11.91 25.33 -12.81
C ASN A 368 10.49 24.79 -13.09
N LEU A 369 10.29 23.48 -12.94
CA LEU A 369 8.98 22.83 -12.98
C LEU A 369 8.75 22.10 -11.66
N GLY A 370 7.51 21.72 -11.35
CA GLY A 370 7.24 20.86 -10.22
C GLY A 370 5.80 20.95 -9.75
N TYR A 371 5.59 20.60 -8.49
CA TYR A 371 4.27 20.56 -7.90
C TYR A 371 4.28 20.87 -6.41
N PHE A 372 3.14 21.33 -5.93
CA PHE A 372 2.78 21.42 -4.53
C PHE A 372 1.61 20.48 -4.25
N ALA A 373 1.83 19.54 -3.35
CA ALA A 373 0.88 18.50 -3.00
C ALA A 373 0.21 18.80 -1.65
N ILE A 374 -1.11 18.64 -1.59
CA ILE A 374 -1.94 18.73 -0.39
C ILE A 374 -2.61 17.36 -0.18
N ILE A 375 -2.41 16.75 0.98
CA ILE A 375 -3.11 15.53 1.37
C ILE A 375 -4.42 15.96 2.04
N GLU A 376 -5.51 15.94 1.27
CA GLU A 376 -6.84 16.38 1.73
C GLU A 376 -7.45 15.36 2.70
N GLU A 377 -7.19 14.06 2.48
CA GLU A 377 -7.68 12.94 3.30
C GLU A 377 -6.57 11.90 3.52
N GLY A 378 -6.50 11.30 4.72
CA GLY A 378 -5.48 10.31 5.08
C GLY A 378 -4.15 10.88 5.58
N ALA A 379 -4.07 12.18 5.89
CA ALA A 379 -2.85 12.81 6.39
C ALA A 379 -2.33 12.19 7.70
N GLU A 380 -3.23 11.74 8.58
CA GLU A 380 -2.92 11.15 9.88
C GLU A 380 -2.24 9.77 9.81
N ILE A 381 -2.39 9.06 8.68
CA ILE A 381 -1.72 7.78 8.43
C ILE A 381 -0.50 7.94 7.50
N THR A 382 -0.14 9.18 7.14
CA THR A 382 0.90 9.46 6.16
C THR A 382 2.27 9.64 6.81
N THR A 383 3.28 9.03 6.19
CA THR A 383 4.70 9.31 6.41
C THR A 383 5.30 9.82 5.10
N LEU A 384 5.99 10.97 5.14
CA LEU A 384 6.82 11.42 4.03
C LEU A 384 8.19 10.74 4.12
N ASN A 385 8.66 10.18 3.02
CA ASN A 385 9.95 9.51 2.89
C ASN A 385 10.82 10.32 1.92
N LEU A 386 11.93 10.88 2.42
CA LEU A 386 12.99 11.48 1.62
C LEU A 386 14.15 10.49 1.55
N ASP A 387 14.25 9.78 0.45
CA ASP A 387 15.31 8.81 0.20
C ASP A 387 16.36 9.43 -0.74
N LYS A 388 17.64 9.20 -0.44
CA LYS A 388 18.78 9.67 -1.21
C LYS A 388 19.73 8.50 -1.46
N ALA A 389 20.19 8.40 -2.69
CA ALA A 389 21.28 7.55 -3.11
C ALA A 389 22.38 8.43 -3.73
N LYS A 390 23.61 7.93 -3.80
CA LYS A 390 24.66 8.60 -4.57
C LYS A 390 24.22 8.77 -6.04
N GLY A 391 23.95 10.01 -6.42
CA GLY A 391 23.51 10.41 -7.75
C GLY A 391 22.01 10.67 -7.87
N ALA A 392 21.18 10.40 -6.84
CA ALA A 392 19.73 10.58 -6.95
C ALA A 392 19.02 10.84 -5.61
N SER A 393 17.80 11.36 -5.69
CA SER A 393 16.91 11.48 -4.54
C SER A 393 15.44 11.37 -4.93
N THR A 394 14.59 11.00 -3.98
CA THR A 394 13.12 10.95 -4.11
C THR A 394 12.43 11.42 -2.82
N LEU A 395 11.28 12.06 -2.96
CA LEU A 395 10.35 12.42 -1.89
C LEU A 395 8.97 11.89 -2.23
N TYR A 396 8.42 11.01 -1.40
CA TYR A 396 7.13 10.39 -1.64
C TYR A 396 6.36 10.08 -0.35
N PRO A 397 5.02 10.08 -0.40
CA PRO A 397 4.20 9.67 0.72
C PRO A 397 4.06 8.14 0.80
N SER A 398 3.99 7.62 2.03
CA SER A 398 3.55 6.26 2.32
C SER A 398 2.46 6.27 3.38
N PHE A 399 1.45 5.42 3.24
CA PHE A 399 0.24 5.41 4.04
C PHE A 399 0.16 4.12 4.85
N ARG A 400 0.10 4.24 6.18
CA ARG A 400 -0.02 3.10 7.10
C ARG A 400 -1.48 2.69 7.25
N LEU A 401 -1.87 1.63 6.54
CA LEU A 401 -3.26 1.15 6.52
C LEU A 401 -3.61 0.28 7.71
N LEU A 402 -2.64 -0.45 8.28
CA LEU A 402 -2.89 -1.35 9.39
C LEU A 402 -1.83 -1.19 10.49
N GLU A 403 -2.31 -0.74 11.64
CA GLU A 403 -1.49 -0.65 12.85
C GLU A 403 -1.14 -2.03 13.39
N HIS A 404 0.11 -2.19 13.80
CA HIS A 404 0.57 -3.44 14.37
C HIS A 404 1.70 -3.20 15.38
N SER A 405 1.81 -4.07 16.36
CA SER A 405 2.85 -4.01 17.39
C SER A 405 3.53 -5.35 17.57
N ASN A 406 4.83 -5.30 17.82
CA ASN A 406 5.63 -6.47 18.14
C ASN A 406 5.37 -6.92 19.57
N VAL A 407 4.87 -8.14 19.75
CA VAL A 407 4.71 -8.76 21.06
C VAL A 407 5.62 -9.99 21.15
N ALA A 408 6.60 -9.93 22.05
CA ALA A 408 7.44 -11.09 22.37
C ALA A 408 6.69 -11.99 23.36
N ILE A 409 5.96 -12.98 22.84
CA ILE A 409 5.20 -13.94 23.67
C ILE A 409 6.12 -15.08 24.16
N VAL A 410 7.17 -15.42 23.41
CA VAL A 410 8.14 -16.48 23.74
C VAL A 410 9.56 -16.00 23.40
N THR A 411 10.56 -16.40 24.21
CA THR A 411 11.98 -16.14 23.95
C THR A 411 12.34 -16.62 22.54
N ASN A 412 12.75 -15.70 21.65
CA ASN A 412 13.12 -15.91 20.24
C ASN A 412 11.99 -16.07 19.20
N LYS A 413 10.72 -15.74 19.51
CA LYS A 413 9.69 -15.57 18.47
C LYS A 413 8.96 -14.24 18.64
N GLN A 414 9.18 -13.31 17.71
CA GLN A 414 8.38 -12.09 17.60
C GLN A 414 7.07 -12.45 16.88
N SER A 415 5.95 -11.98 17.40
CA SER A 415 4.65 -12.12 16.74
C SER A 415 4.00 -10.75 16.71
N TYR A 416 3.44 -10.39 15.56
CA TYR A 416 2.73 -9.14 15.39
C TYR A 416 1.29 -9.26 15.88
N VAL A 417 0.85 -8.28 16.67
CA VAL A 417 -0.56 -8.07 17.01
C VAL A 417 -1.06 -6.89 16.20
N TYR A 418 -2.16 -7.09 15.48
CA TYR A 418 -2.73 -6.09 14.58
C TYR A 418 -3.90 -5.36 15.23
N GLY A 419 -4.15 -4.14 14.76
CA GLY A 419 -5.37 -3.40 15.04
C GLY A 419 -6.60 -4.18 14.58
N LYS A 420 -7.77 -3.91 15.16
CA LYS A 420 -9.00 -4.66 14.86
C LYS A 420 -9.49 -4.45 13.41
N LYS A 421 -9.25 -3.26 12.86
CA LYS A 421 -9.67 -2.82 11.53
C LYS A 421 -8.47 -2.23 10.82
N ALA A 422 -8.39 -2.45 9.51
CA ALA A 422 -7.58 -1.60 8.64
C ALA A 422 -8.25 -0.22 8.48
N TYR A 423 -7.50 0.76 8.00
CA TYR A 423 -8.05 2.05 7.56
C TYR A 423 -9.06 1.81 6.43
N GLN A 424 -10.17 2.54 6.46
CA GLN A 424 -11.31 2.37 5.53
C GLN A 424 -11.74 3.70 4.90
N GLY A 425 -11.10 4.81 5.25
CA GLY A 425 -11.35 6.10 4.60
C GLY A 425 -10.62 6.18 3.26
N ASP A 426 -10.78 7.30 2.59
CA ASP A 426 -10.02 7.56 1.38
C ASP A 426 -8.66 8.19 1.73
N ILE A 427 -7.71 8.03 0.83
CA ILE A 427 -6.51 8.87 0.76
C ILE A 427 -6.68 9.75 -0.47
N THR A 428 -6.68 11.07 -0.28
CA THR A 428 -6.89 12.04 -1.36
C THR A 428 -5.71 13.00 -1.42
N ILE A 429 -4.98 13.02 -2.54
CA ILE A 429 -3.84 13.90 -2.77
C ILE A 429 -4.16 14.84 -3.93
N ARG A 430 -4.11 16.14 -3.67
CA ARG A 430 -4.22 17.21 -4.67
C ARG A 430 -2.83 17.69 -5.06
N TYR A 431 -2.50 17.63 -6.34
CA TYR A 431 -1.26 18.16 -6.91
C TYR A 431 -1.55 19.43 -7.71
N HIS A 432 -0.99 20.55 -7.26
CA HIS A 432 -0.99 21.83 -7.97
C HIS A 432 0.34 22.04 -8.67
N PHE A 433 0.33 22.33 -9.97
CA PHE A 433 1.56 22.41 -10.76
C PHE A 433 2.22 23.79 -10.69
N LEU A 434 3.55 23.79 -10.72
CA LEU A 434 4.40 24.96 -10.58
C LEU A 434 5.32 25.08 -11.80
N GLU A 435 5.39 26.27 -12.37
CA GLU A 435 6.14 26.53 -13.59
C GLU A 435 6.85 27.88 -13.51
N LYS A 436 8.10 27.93 -13.98
CA LYS A 436 8.85 29.19 -14.19
C LYS A 436 8.81 30.07 -12.94
N ASP A 437 8.13 31.21 -13.00
CA ASP A 437 8.08 32.21 -11.92
C ASP A 437 7.28 31.72 -10.69
N THR A 438 6.46 30.67 -10.81
CA THR A 438 5.72 30.07 -9.68
C THR A 438 6.44 28.89 -9.05
N ALA A 439 7.53 28.39 -9.65
CA ALA A 439 8.34 27.27 -9.16
C ALA A 439 9.23 27.65 -7.96
N ASN A 440 8.61 28.09 -6.86
CA ASN A 440 9.28 28.47 -5.63
C ASN A 440 8.39 28.29 -4.39
N TYR A 441 9.03 28.16 -3.23
CA TYR A 441 8.35 27.92 -1.95
C TYR A 441 7.45 29.09 -1.49
N ASN A 442 7.71 30.32 -1.94
CA ASN A 442 6.84 31.46 -1.60
C ASN A 442 5.48 31.34 -2.28
N TYR A 443 5.45 30.90 -3.54
CA TYR A 443 4.21 30.61 -4.24
C TYR A 443 3.48 29.44 -3.58
N MET A 444 4.17 28.34 -3.25
CA MET A 444 3.60 27.20 -2.51
C MET A 444 2.89 27.65 -1.21
N ALA A 445 3.56 28.46 -0.38
CA ALA A 445 3.00 28.96 0.86
C ALA A 445 1.76 29.87 0.65
N ASN A 446 1.80 30.74 -0.37
CA ASN A 446 0.67 31.58 -0.71
C ASN A 446 -0.51 30.76 -1.24
N TYR A 447 -0.26 29.80 -2.13
CA TYR A 447 -1.27 28.89 -2.66
C TYR A 447 -1.98 28.16 -1.52
N TYR A 448 -1.22 27.54 -0.61
CA TYR A 448 -1.79 26.84 0.52
C TYR A 448 -2.62 27.75 1.44
N ARG A 449 -2.15 28.97 1.69
CA ARG A 449 -2.91 29.95 2.49
C ARG A 449 -4.25 30.29 1.84
N GLU A 450 -4.28 30.51 0.52
CA GLU A 450 -5.54 30.80 -0.17
C GLU A 450 -6.45 29.57 -0.20
N TYR A 451 -5.91 28.37 -0.44
CA TYR A 451 -6.64 27.11 -0.30
C TYR A 451 -7.30 26.95 1.08
N LEU A 452 -6.57 27.23 2.17
CA LEU A 452 -7.12 27.17 3.53
C LEU A 452 -8.23 28.20 3.78
N LYS A 453 -8.16 29.39 3.16
CA LYS A 453 -9.24 30.39 3.23
C LYS A 453 -10.46 29.95 2.45
N GLU A 454 -10.28 29.40 1.25
CA GLU A 454 -11.37 28.88 0.41
C GLU A 454 -12.10 27.73 1.10
N LYS A 455 -11.36 26.83 1.77
CA LYS A 455 -11.93 25.77 2.62
C LYS A 455 -12.45 26.26 3.98
N SER A 456 -12.40 27.57 4.25
CA SER A 456 -12.85 28.18 5.52
C SER A 456 -12.15 27.63 6.78
N VAL A 457 -10.94 27.10 6.63
CA VAL A 457 -10.08 26.63 7.74
C VAL A 457 -9.32 27.81 8.34
N LEU A 458 -8.84 28.73 7.50
CA LEU A 458 -8.17 29.96 7.91
C LEU A 458 -9.12 31.16 7.74
N PRO A 459 -9.31 32.02 8.75
CA PRO A 459 -10.13 33.22 8.61
C PRO A 459 -9.53 34.19 7.58
N SER A 460 -10.39 34.91 6.87
CA SER A 460 -9.97 35.85 5.81
C SER A 460 -9.37 37.15 6.35
N GLU A 461 -9.70 37.52 7.59
CA GLU A 461 -9.15 38.69 8.27
C GLU A 461 -8.23 38.25 9.42
N PRO A 462 -7.07 38.90 9.61
CA PRO A 462 -6.22 38.64 10.76
C PRO A 462 -6.95 39.04 12.05
N GLU A 463 -6.91 38.16 13.05
CA GLU A 463 -7.35 38.53 14.39
C GLU A 463 -6.46 39.65 14.95
N ASP A 464 -7.02 40.49 15.82
CA ASP A 464 -6.27 41.51 16.55
C ASP A 464 -5.37 40.79 17.56
N VAL A 465 -4.10 40.57 17.19
CA VAL A 465 -3.18 39.74 17.98
C VAL A 465 -2.48 40.59 19.04
N ASP A 466 -2.69 40.24 20.32
CA ASP A 466 -1.94 40.83 21.42
C ASP A 466 -0.45 40.45 21.33
N PHE A 467 0.42 41.41 21.66
CA PHE A 467 1.86 41.20 21.71
C PHE A 467 2.25 40.30 22.88
N LEU A 468 2.72 39.07 22.58
CA LEU A 468 3.22 38.15 23.60
C LEU A 468 4.66 38.52 23.99
N VAL A 469 4.85 38.92 25.25
CA VAL A 469 6.17 39.14 25.85
C VAL A 469 6.39 38.09 26.93
N GLU A 470 7.43 37.27 26.75
CA GLU A 470 7.93 36.38 27.80
C GLU A 470 9.25 36.94 28.35
N VAL A 471 9.27 37.19 29.66
CA VAL A 471 10.45 37.71 30.36
C VAL A 471 10.92 36.69 31.39
N VAL A 472 12.19 36.31 31.31
CA VAL A 472 12.78 35.37 32.26
C VAL A 472 13.02 36.09 33.59
N GLY A 473 12.10 35.90 34.55
CA GLY A 473 12.19 36.60 35.84
C GLY A 473 13.34 36.12 36.73
N ASN A 474 13.60 34.82 36.79
CA ASN A 474 14.69 34.25 37.60
C ASN A 474 15.16 32.89 37.06
N ILE A 475 16.38 32.50 37.47
CA ILE A 475 16.92 31.15 37.24
C ILE A 475 17.38 30.54 38.56
N THR A 476 17.39 29.21 38.63
CA THR A 476 18.05 28.49 39.73
C THR A 476 19.51 28.25 39.38
N ALA A 477 20.43 28.90 40.09
CA ALA A 477 21.87 28.72 39.92
C ALA A 477 22.46 27.96 41.12
N ARG A 478 23.60 27.28 40.88
CA ARG A 478 24.42 26.77 41.98
C ARG A 478 25.24 27.91 42.55
N ASP A 479 25.16 28.10 43.85
CA ASP A 479 25.90 29.12 44.58
C ASP A 479 26.52 28.51 45.85
N THR A 480 27.29 29.27 46.61
CA THR A 480 27.95 28.81 47.83
C THR A 480 27.75 29.77 49.00
N ILE A 481 27.40 29.22 50.17
CA ILE A 481 27.43 29.99 51.41
C ILE A 481 28.89 30.02 51.90
N ILE A 482 29.46 31.23 51.98
CA ILE A 482 30.84 31.51 52.44
C ILE A 482 31.89 30.72 51.62
N GLY A 483 31.61 30.41 50.36
CA GLY A 483 32.53 29.67 49.49
C GLY A 483 32.67 28.17 49.78
N LEU A 484 31.88 27.61 50.71
CA LEU A 484 32.11 26.25 51.22
C LEU A 484 30.90 25.32 51.12
N ILE A 485 29.68 25.83 51.28
CA ILE A 485 28.47 24.99 51.29
C ILE A 485 27.70 25.24 50.00
N PRO A 486 27.64 24.28 49.06
CA PRO A 486 26.89 24.45 47.81
C PRO A 486 25.40 24.49 48.10
N ILE A 487 24.72 25.49 47.54
CA ILE A 487 23.27 25.68 47.60
C ILE A 487 22.71 25.88 46.20
N LYS A 488 21.40 25.68 46.06
CA LYS A 488 20.63 26.16 44.92
C LYS A 488 20.04 27.50 45.30
N ALA A 489 20.51 28.57 44.67
CA ALA A 489 20.00 29.93 44.87
C ALA A 489 19.10 30.32 43.69
N VAL A 490 18.02 31.03 43.98
CA VAL A 490 17.20 31.69 42.96
C VAL A 490 17.83 33.04 42.67
N VAL A 491 18.30 33.22 41.44
CA VAL A 491 18.94 34.45 40.98
C VAL A 491 17.93 35.22 40.13
N PRO A 492 17.50 36.42 40.53
CA PRO A 492 16.64 37.26 39.70
C PRO A 492 17.43 37.73 38.47
N LEU A 493 16.83 37.62 37.30
CA LEU A 493 17.40 38.14 36.04
C LEU A 493 16.71 39.43 35.63
N THR A 494 15.37 39.42 35.61
CA THR A 494 14.55 40.62 35.37
C THR A 494 13.58 40.81 36.53
N THR A 495 13.69 41.93 37.22
CA THR A 495 12.76 42.30 38.29
C THR A 495 11.48 42.89 37.73
N PHE A 496 10.43 42.97 38.56
CA PHE A 496 9.19 43.64 38.16
C PHE A 496 9.39 45.12 37.80
N GLU A 497 10.30 45.82 38.48
CA GLU A 497 10.63 47.22 38.19
C GLU A 497 11.28 47.34 36.80
N GLN A 498 12.25 46.47 36.47
CA GLN A 498 12.92 46.45 35.17
C GLN A 498 12.00 46.02 34.02
N CYS A 499 10.97 45.23 34.31
CA CYS A 499 9.96 44.85 33.33
C CYS A 499 8.93 45.96 33.07
N GLN A 500 8.79 46.90 34.01
CA GLN A 500 7.86 48.03 33.91
C GLN A 500 8.49 49.24 33.19
N GLU A 501 9.80 49.45 33.34
CA GLU A 501 10.60 50.38 32.52
C GLU A 501 10.66 49.96 31.05
#